data_AF-A0A3D1AJ07-F1
#
_entry.id   AF-A0A3D1AJ07-F1
#
_cell.length_a   1.000
_cell.length_b   1.000
_cell.length_c   1.000
_cell.angle_alpha   90.00
_cell.angle_beta   90.00
_cell.angle_gamma   90.00
#
_symmetry.space_group_name_H-M   'P 1'
#
loop_
_entity.id
_entity.type
_entity.pdbx_description
1 polymer ?
#
loop_
_entity_poly.entity_id
_entity_poly.type
_entity_poly.pdbx_seq_one_letter_code
_entity_poly.pdbx_strand_id
1 'polypeptide(L)'
;ADRHPFIVQTLYRTVEVYGTTFNVSVDRELKLFETTLVSGSVAVKNENSEEKLAPNQCYSYSDNTKKAEIKEVDADDYILWTEGKLQFQKEVLYKAIRKLEKIYNIEIKLTDNKYLNYKVSGFLNLNDNAEETVRNLMSTIHRKKADSQQAFYLIIYRDQ
;
A
#
# COMPACT_ATOMS: atom_id res chain seq x y z
N ALA A 1 9.52 15.53 31.10
CA ALA A 1 8.36 15.39 30.21
C ALA A 1 8.13 13.91 30.01
N ASP A 2 7.04 13.38 30.58
CA ASP A 2 6.64 11.98 30.45
C ASP A 2 6.35 11.66 28.98
N ARG A 3 7.32 11.06 28.29
CA ARG A 3 7.16 10.66 26.88
C ARG A 3 6.33 9.38 26.82
N HIS A 4 5.02 9.52 26.94
CA HIS A 4 4.09 8.43 26.64
C HIS A 4 4.17 8.15 25.14
N PRO A 5 4.66 6.98 24.71
CA PRO A 5 4.68 6.64 23.29
C PRO A 5 3.24 6.50 22.78
N PHE A 6 3.02 6.91 21.53
CA PHE A 6 1.82 6.46 20.81
C PHE A 6 2.09 5.05 20.28
N ILE A 7 1.16 4.12 20.54
CA ILE A 7 1.35 2.69 20.26
C ILE A 7 0.30 2.22 19.25
N VAL A 8 0.77 1.69 18.12
CA VAL A 8 -0.07 1.01 17.12
C VAL A 8 0.16 -0.49 17.24
N GLN A 9 -0.88 -1.22 17.64
CA GLN A 9 -0.86 -2.68 17.71
C GLN A 9 -1.47 -3.27 16.44
N THR A 10 -0.74 -4.17 15.80
CA THR A 10 -1.24 -4.95 14.66
C THR A 10 -1.19 -6.44 14.97
N LEU A 11 -1.77 -7.27 14.10
CA LEU A 11 -1.69 -8.72 14.22
C LEU A 11 -0.24 -9.25 14.27
N TYR A 12 0.70 -8.52 13.65
CA TYR A 12 2.05 -9.00 13.45
C TYR A 12 3.08 -8.29 14.34
N ARG A 13 2.93 -6.99 14.57
CA ARG A 13 3.93 -6.14 15.25
C ARG A 13 3.28 -5.04 16.06
N THR A 14 4.02 -4.57 17.05
CA THR A 14 3.72 -3.35 17.82
C THR A 14 4.65 -2.24 17.36
N VAL A 15 4.09 -1.08 16.99
CA VAL A 15 4.84 0.10 16.57
C VAL A 15 4.71 1.17 17.65
N GLU A 16 5.83 1.63 18.18
CA GLU A 16 5.90 2.72 19.16
C GLU A 16 6.57 3.94 18.54
N VAL A 17 5.95 5.11 18.74
CA VAL A 17 6.42 6.36 18.12
C VAL A 17 6.42 7.55 19.09
N TYR A 18 7.25 8.55 18.80
CA TYR A 18 7.43 9.76 19.61
C TYR A 18 7.44 11.01 18.73
N GLY A 19 6.27 11.65 18.55
CA GLY A 19 6.17 12.86 17.73
C GLY A 19 6.61 12.64 16.29
N THR A 20 5.99 11.67 15.62
CA THR A 20 6.48 11.05 14.39
C THR A 20 5.45 11.13 13.27
N THR A 21 5.89 11.41 12.05
CA THR A 21 5.11 11.15 10.83
C THR A 21 5.54 9.80 10.27
N PHE A 22 4.60 8.86 10.17
CA PHE A 22 4.88 7.48 9.77
C PHE A 22 3.65 6.88 9.08
N ASN A 23 3.87 5.79 8.35
CA ASN A 23 2.82 5.01 7.69
C ASN A 23 2.85 3.58 8.21
N VAL A 24 1.67 2.97 8.44
CA VAL A 24 1.53 1.55 8.77
C VAL A 24 0.55 0.90 7.80
N SER A 25 0.94 -0.23 7.23
CA SER A 25 0.11 -1.04 6.34
C SER A 25 0.11 -2.50 6.76
N VAL A 26 -1.07 -3.11 6.69
CA VAL A 26 -1.27 -4.55 6.87
C VAL A 26 -2.08 -5.06 5.69
N ASP A 27 -1.50 -5.99 4.94
CA ASP A 27 -2.21 -6.79 3.95
C ASP A 27 -2.45 -8.20 4.53
N ARG A 28 -3.71 -8.51 4.85
CA ARG A 28 -4.11 -9.79 5.46
C ARG A 28 -4.03 -10.96 4.48
N GLU A 29 -4.23 -10.73 3.19
CA GLU A 29 -4.18 -11.79 2.18
C GLU A 29 -2.73 -12.18 1.88
N LEU A 30 -1.86 -11.18 1.71
CA LEU A 30 -0.42 -11.39 1.52
C LEU A 30 0.31 -11.72 2.82
N LYS A 31 -0.38 -11.59 3.96
CA LYS A 31 0.17 -11.68 5.31
C LYS A 31 1.45 -10.85 5.45
N LEU A 32 1.37 -9.60 5.00
CA LEU A 32 2.48 -8.65 4.94
C LEU A 32 2.16 -7.47 5.86
N PHE A 33 3.11 -7.14 6.72
CA PHE A 33 3.12 -5.93 7.54
C PHE A 33 4.22 -5.01 7.04
N GLU A 34 3.92 -3.72 6.91
CA GLU A 34 4.90 -2.70 6.55
C GLU A 34 4.71 -1.46 7.44
N THR A 35 5.83 -0.85 7.86
CA THR A 35 5.82 0.45 8.50
C THR A 35 6.96 1.30 7.99
N THR A 36 6.68 2.56 7.66
CA THR A 36 7.62 3.49 7.02
C THR A 36 7.72 4.76 7.86
N LEU A 37 8.95 5.21 8.13
CA LEU A 37 9.21 6.43 8.88
C LEU A 37 9.49 7.60 7.93
N VAL A 38 8.68 8.64 8.01
CA VAL A 38 8.90 9.91 7.30
C VAL A 38 9.75 10.85 8.16
N SER A 39 9.33 11.12 9.40
CA SER A 39 10.05 12.01 10.32
C SER A 39 9.82 11.60 11.79
N GLY A 40 10.77 11.91 12.66
CA GLY A 40 10.72 11.53 14.08
C GLY A 40 11.39 10.19 14.36
N SER A 41 10.77 9.35 15.20
CA SER A 41 11.32 8.05 15.58
C SER A 41 10.25 6.97 15.67
N VAL A 42 10.58 5.78 15.14
CA VAL A 42 9.74 4.57 15.18
C VAL A 42 10.57 3.43 15.77
N ALA A 43 10.00 2.72 16.73
CA ALA A 43 10.46 1.41 17.17
C ALA A 43 9.41 0.36 16.81
N VAL A 44 9.84 -0.70 16.12
CA VAL A 44 9.02 -1.85 15.75
C VAL A 44 9.39 -3.01 16.67
N LYS A 45 8.44 -3.44 17.49
CA LYS A 45 8.61 -4.51 18.47
C LYS A 45 7.96 -5.80 18.00
N ASN A 46 8.63 -6.91 18.29
CA ASN A 46 8.03 -8.24 18.39
C ASN A 46 8.32 -8.81 19.80
N GLU A 47 7.91 -10.06 20.07
CA GLU A 47 8.08 -10.68 21.38
C GLU A 47 9.53 -10.70 21.89
N ASN A 48 10.52 -10.76 21.00
CA ASN A 48 11.93 -10.99 21.33
C ASN A 48 12.91 -9.94 20.78
N SER A 49 12.45 -8.97 19.99
CA SER A 49 13.32 -7.98 19.34
C SER A 49 12.64 -6.62 19.15
N GLU A 50 13.46 -5.59 19.13
CA GLU A 50 13.10 -4.21 18.82
C GLU A 50 13.98 -3.73 17.69
N GLU A 51 13.37 -3.20 16.64
CA GLU A 51 14.05 -2.60 15.49
C GLU A 51 13.70 -1.13 15.41
N LYS A 52 14.70 -0.26 15.23
CA LYS A 52 14.50 1.19 15.11
C LYS A 52 14.64 1.62 13.68
N LEU A 53 13.73 2.47 13.22
CA LEU A 53 13.81 3.07 11.90
C LEU A 53 14.41 4.46 11.98
N ALA A 54 15.22 4.78 10.97
CA ALA A 54 15.57 6.14 10.59
C ALA A 54 14.56 6.68 9.56
N PRO A 55 14.43 8.01 9.41
CA PRO A 55 13.70 8.60 8.29
C PRO A 55 14.08 7.98 6.94
N ASN A 56 13.11 7.81 6.05
CA ASN A 56 13.26 7.13 4.76
C ASN A 56 13.51 5.62 4.83
N GLN A 57 13.24 5.00 5.97
CA GLN A 57 13.28 3.54 6.09
C GLN A 57 11.90 2.93 6.19
N CYS A 58 11.74 1.78 5.53
CA CYS A 58 10.57 0.92 5.60
C CYS A 58 10.97 -0.44 6.21
N TYR A 59 10.33 -0.81 7.32
CA TYR A 59 10.35 -2.16 7.84
C TYR A 59 9.23 -2.96 7.19
N SER A 60 9.55 -4.13 6.63
CA SER A 60 8.56 -5.09 6.15
C SER A 60 8.70 -6.43 6.87
N TYR A 61 7.59 -7.09 7.15
CA TYR A 61 7.53 -8.44 7.71
C TYR A 61 6.52 -9.30 6.97
N SER A 62 6.97 -10.45 6.48
CA SER A 62 6.11 -11.45 5.84
C SER A 62 5.88 -12.63 6.77
N ASP A 63 4.62 -12.87 7.14
CA ASP A 63 4.23 -14.01 7.96
C ASP A 63 4.34 -15.35 7.21
N ASN A 64 4.32 -15.31 5.86
CA ASN A 64 4.50 -16.49 5.02
C ASN A 64 5.94 -17.03 5.09
N THR A 65 6.93 -16.14 5.12
CA THR A 65 8.35 -16.53 5.16
C THR A 65 8.98 -16.41 6.55
N LYS A 66 8.26 -15.78 7.49
CA LYS A 66 8.73 -15.37 8.81
C LYS A 66 9.97 -14.46 8.77
N LYS A 67 10.19 -13.75 7.66
CA LYS A 67 11.32 -12.83 7.49
C LYS A 67 10.89 -11.38 7.65
N ALA A 68 11.78 -10.60 8.24
CA ALA A 68 11.71 -9.15 8.28
C ALA A 68 12.89 -8.56 7.52
N GLU A 69 12.71 -7.37 6.95
CA GLU A 69 13.76 -6.59 6.32
C GLU A 69 13.51 -5.10 6.54
N ILE A 70 14.59 -4.31 6.53
CA ILE A 70 14.54 -2.85 6.50
C ILE A 70 15.16 -2.39 5.20
N LYS A 71 14.49 -1.48 4.49
CA LYS A 71 14.96 -0.91 3.23
C LYS A 71 14.86 0.60 3.24
N GLU A 72 15.80 1.24 2.57
CA GLU A 72 15.69 2.65 2.18
C GLU A 72 14.60 2.80 1.12
N VAL A 73 13.75 3.79 1.31
CA VAL A 73 12.61 4.14 0.45
C VAL A 73 12.47 5.65 0.36
N ASP A 74 11.73 6.13 -0.63
CA ASP A 74 11.21 7.49 -0.58
C ASP A 74 9.98 7.50 0.33
N ALA A 75 10.09 8.02 1.56
CA ALA A 75 8.99 7.95 2.51
C ALA A 75 7.81 8.87 2.13
N ASP A 76 8.05 9.91 1.33
CA ASP A 76 6.99 10.80 0.86
C ASP A 76 6.00 10.02 -0.03
N ASP A 77 6.49 9.08 -0.85
CA ASP A 77 5.67 8.18 -1.66
C ASP A 77 4.67 7.35 -0.81
N TYR A 78 5.00 7.05 0.45
CA TYR A 78 4.15 6.26 1.35
C TYR A 78 3.05 7.07 2.05
N ILE A 79 3.11 8.40 2.00
CA ILE A 79 2.10 9.29 2.59
C ILE A 79 1.27 10.05 1.56
N LEU A 80 1.62 9.99 0.26
CA LEU A 80 0.89 10.64 -0.84
C LEU A 80 -0.63 10.34 -0.83
N TRP A 81 -1.04 9.17 -0.34
CA TRP A 81 -2.45 8.81 -0.25
C TRP A 81 -3.24 9.74 0.67
N THR A 82 -2.59 10.31 1.69
CA THR A 82 -3.18 11.32 2.58
C THR A 82 -3.40 12.67 1.88
N GLU A 83 -2.66 12.92 0.79
CA GLU A 83 -2.84 14.08 -0.09
C GLU A 83 -3.75 13.79 -1.29
N GLY A 84 -4.45 12.65 -1.28
CA GLY A 84 -5.31 12.26 -2.38
C GLY A 84 -4.52 11.84 -3.63
N LYS A 85 -3.30 11.31 -3.50
CA LYS A 85 -2.48 10.83 -4.62
C LYS A 85 -2.01 9.40 -4.37
N LEU A 86 -1.90 8.62 -5.44
CA LEU A 86 -1.31 7.29 -5.37
C LEU A 86 -0.28 7.12 -6.47
N GLN A 87 0.97 6.87 -6.09
CA GLN A 87 2.08 6.70 -7.01
C GLN A 87 2.47 5.23 -7.14
N PHE A 88 2.87 4.84 -8.35
CA PHE A 88 3.36 3.51 -8.67
C PHE A 88 4.64 3.60 -9.50
N GLN A 89 5.62 2.77 -9.19
CA GLN A 89 6.86 2.67 -9.96
C GLN A 89 7.18 1.22 -10.29
N LYS A 90 6.88 0.80 -11.53
CA LYS A 90 7.05 -0.59 -12.00
C LYS A 90 6.39 -1.61 -11.07
N GLU A 91 5.30 -1.21 -10.43
CA GLU A 91 4.57 -2.03 -9.47
C GLU A 91 3.67 -3.02 -10.20
N VAL A 92 3.51 -4.21 -9.63
CA VAL A 92 2.64 -5.24 -10.20
C VAL A 92 1.17 -4.82 -10.04
N LEU A 93 0.39 -4.89 -11.12
CA LEU A 93 -0.99 -4.40 -11.19
C LEU A 93 -1.86 -4.92 -10.04
N TYR A 94 -1.74 -6.19 -9.69
CA TYR A 94 -2.48 -6.74 -8.54
C TYR A 94 -2.29 -5.89 -7.28
N LYS A 95 -1.06 -5.46 -6.96
CA LYS A 95 -0.81 -4.61 -5.78
C LYS A 95 -1.48 -3.24 -5.91
N ALA A 96 -1.47 -2.65 -7.10
CA ALA A 96 -2.17 -1.38 -7.36
C ALA A 96 -3.70 -1.53 -7.18
N ILE A 97 -4.27 -2.60 -7.71
CA ILE A 97 -5.69 -2.94 -7.52
C ILE A 97 -6.02 -3.05 -6.04
N ARG A 98 -5.22 -3.80 -5.27
CA ARG A 98 -5.41 -3.98 -3.82
C ARG A 98 -5.39 -2.66 -3.04
N LYS A 99 -4.52 -1.73 -3.43
CA LYS A 99 -4.49 -0.38 -2.84
C LYS A 99 -5.82 0.35 -3.10
N LEU A 100 -6.33 0.33 -4.33
CA LEU A 100 -7.61 0.97 -4.68
C LEU A 100 -8.81 0.31 -4.00
N GLU A 101 -8.84 -1.03 -3.94
CA GLU A 101 -9.88 -1.79 -3.21
C GLU A 101 -9.95 -1.37 -1.74
N LYS A 102 -8.79 -1.15 -1.09
CA LYS A 102 -8.72 -0.70 0.30
C LYS A 102 -9.16 0.76 0.46
N ILE A 103 -8.74 1.65 -0.43
CA ILE A 103 -9.04 3.08 -0.36
C ILE A 103 -10.54 3.34 -0.57
N TYR A 104 -11.13 2.72 -1.58
CA TYR A 104 -12.53 2.95 -1.96
C TYR A 104 -13.52 1.94 -1.36
N ASN A 105 -13.03 0.96 -0.59
CA ASN A 105 -13.84 -0.14 -0.07
C ASN A 105 -14.64 -0.87 -1.17
N ILE A 106 -13.96 -1.22 -2.26
CA ILE A 106 -14.52 -1.94 -3.42
C ILE A 106 -13.77 -3.26 -3.65
N GLU A 107 -14.31 -4.11 -4.51
CA GLU A 107 -13.63 -5.24 -5.12
C GLU A 107 -13.53 -5.01 -6.64
N ILE A 108 -12.35 -5.27 -7.21
CA ILE A 108 -12.09 -5.10 -8.65
C ILE A 108 -11.76 -6.46 -9.24
N LYS A 109 -12.64 -6.98 -10.10
CA LYS A 109 -12.42 -8.25 -10.82
C LYS A 109 -11.98 -7.99 -12.24
N LEU A 110 -10.85 -8.57 -12.64
CA LEU A 110 -10.41 -8.55 -14.04
C LEU A 110 -11.07 -9.69 -14.81
N THR A 111 -11.36 -9.47 -16.09
CA THR A 111 -11.86 -10.54 -16.97
C THR A 111 -10.81 -11.60 -17.31
N ASP A 112 -9.53 -11.25 -17.22
CA ASP A 112 -8.42 -12.17 -17.45
C ASP A 112 -7.27 -11.92 -16.47
N ASN A 113 -6.94 -12.96 -15.68
CA ASN A 113 -5.92 -12.89 -14.65
C ASN A 113 -4.49 -12.74 -15.19
N LYS A 114 -4.25 -12.91 -16.50
CA LYS A 114 -2.91 -12.70 -17.09
C LYS A 114 -2.41 -11.26 -16.90
N TYR A 115 -3.31 -10.30 -16.72
CA TYR A 115 -2.97 -8.90 -16.52
C TYR A 115 -2.48 -8.59 -15.10
N LEU A 116 -2.76 -9.45 -14.11
CA LEU A 116 -2.40 -9.20 -12.71
C LEU A 116 -0.89 -9.00 -12.52
N ASN A 117 -0.07 -9.64 -13.34
CA ASN A 117 1.40 -9.56 -13.28
C ASN A 117 2.00 -8.40 -14.09
N TYR A 118 1.17 -7.57 -14.75
CA TYR A 118 1.66 -6.45 -15.54
C TYR A 118 2.23 -5.36 -14.63
N LYS A 119 3.30 -4.72 -15.07
CA LYS A 119 3.90 -3.61 -14.34
C LYS A 119 3.27 -2.29 -14.78
N VAL A 120 2.79 -1.52 -13.81
CA VAL A 120 2.25 -0.18 -13.98
C VAL A 120 3.16 0.85 -13.33
N SER A 121 3.21 2.05 -13.94
CA SER A 121 3.93 3.21 -13.41
C SER A 121 3.09 4.45 -13.67
N GLY A 122 3.14 5.42 -12.77
CA GLY A 122 2.43 6.69 -12.90
C GLY A 122 1.81 7.14 -11.59
N PHE A 123 0.89 8.08 -11.67
CA PHE A 123 0.13 8.60 -10.53
C PHE A 123 -1.38 8.47 -10.78
N LEU A 124 -2.15 8.32 -9.72
CA LEU A 124 -3.61 8.42 -9.71
C LEU A 124 -4.02 9.51 -8.72
N ASN A 125 -5.06 10.26 -9.11
CA ASN A 125 -5.73 11.21 -8.22
C ASN A 125 -6.83 10.46 -7.45
N LEU A 126 -6.72 10.41 -6.13
CA LEU A 126 -7.69 9.77 -5.25
C LEU A 126 -8.83 10.72 -4.83
N ASN A 127 -8.79 11.98 -5.25
CA ASN A 127 -9.93 12.89 -5.12
C ASN A 127 -11.03 12.61 -6.15
N ASP A 128 -10.69 11.83 -7.19
CA ASP A 128 -11.67 11.31 -8.14
C ASP A 128 -12.47 10.18 -7.49
N ASN A 129 -13.64 9.85 -8.05
CA ASN A 129 -14.39 8.69 -7.56
C ASN A 129 -13.69 7.37 -7.94
N ALA A 130 -14.17 6.28 -7.34
CA ALA A 130 -13.60 4.95 -7.54
C ALA A 130 -13.59 4.51 -9.01
N GLU A 131 -14.68 4.77 -9.74
CA GLU A 131 -14.83 4.39 -11.15
C GLU A 131 -13.79 5.09 -12.03
N GLU A 132 -13.64 6.39 -11.86
CA GLU A 132 -12.69 7.23 -12.59
C GLU A 132 -11.25 6.82 -12.28
N THR A 133 -10.93 6.60 -11.01
CA THR A 133 -9.59 6.18 -10.58
C THR A 133 -9.22 4.82 -11.16
N VAL A 134 -10.13 3.84 -11.09
CA VAL A 134 -9.91 2.51 -11.66
C VAL A 134 -9.80 2.58 -13.18
N ARG A 135 -10.63 3.37 -13.85
CA ARG A 135 -10.53 3.60 -15.30
C ARG A 135 -9.17 4.16 -15.69
N ASN A 136 -8.68 5.15 -14.95
CA ASN A 136 -7.37 5.76 -15.18
C ASN A 136 -6.24 4.75 -14.96
N LEU A 137 -6.29 3.93 -13.91
CA LEU A 137 -5.34 2.83 -13.72
C LEU A 137 -5.35 1.85 -14.90
N MET A 138 -6.53 1.38 -15.28
CA MET A 138 -6.68 0.38 -16.35
C MET A 138 -6.24 0.93 -17.71
N SER A 139 -6.43 2.22 -17.97
CA SER A 139 -5.98 2.88 -19.21
C SER A 139 -4.47 2.75 -19.46
N THR A 140 -3.66 2.68 -18.39
CA THR A 140 -2.20 2.52 -18.48
C THR A 140 -1.80 1.16 -19.10
N ILE A 141 -2.69 0.17 -19.00
CA ILE A 141 -2.52 -1.17 -19.57
C ILE A 141 -3.13 -1.23 -20.97
N HIS A 142 -4.30 -0.60 -21.16
CA HIS A 142 -5.01 -0.58 -22.46
C HIS A 142 -4.22 0.12 -23.53
N ARG A 143 -3.46 1.18 -23.21
CA ARG A 143 -2.60 1.86 -24.20
C ARG A 143 -1.54 0.93 -24.83
N LYS A 144 -1.27 -0.24 -24.23
CA LYS A 144 -0.40 -1.29 -24.80
C LYS A 144 -1.12 -2.31 -25.69
N LYS A 145 -2.45 -2.25 -25.82
CA LYS A 145 -3.25 -3.14 -26.67
C LYS A 145 -4.28 -2.35 -27.47
N ALA A 146 -4.10 -2.31 -28.79
CA ALA A 146 -4.94 -1.60 -29.74
C ALA A 146 -6.26 -2.31 -30.09
N ASP A 147 -6.80 -3.22 -29.27
CA ASP A 147 -8.00 -3.96 -29.70
C ASP A 147 -8.89 -4.49 -28.56
N SER A 148 -10.18 -4.61 -28.88
CA SER A 148 -11.35 -5.11 -28.14
C SER A 148 -12.16 -4.12 -27.25
N GLN A 149 -13.42 -3.92 -27.64
CA GLN A 149 -14.46 -3.10 -26.98
C GLN A 149 -15.22 -3.82 -25.85
N GLN A 150 -14.61 -4.80 -25.17
CA GLN A 150 -15.28 -5.55 -24.10
C GLN A 150 -14.83 -5.01 -22.74
N ALA A 151 -15.74 -4.95 -21.75
CA ALA A 151 -15.39 -4.50 -20.41
C ALA A 151 -14.24 -5.37 -19.83
N PHE A 152 -13.11 -4.73 -19.51
CA PHE A 152 -11.90 -5.42 -19.03
C PHE A 152 -11.92 -5.75 -17.53
N TYR A 153 -12.87 -5.19 -16.80
CA TYR A 153 -12.99 -5.34 -15.35
C TYR A 153 -14.43 -5.07 -14.86
N LEU A 154 -14.73 -5.52 -13.66
CA LEU A 154 -15.94 -5.22 -12.89
C LEU A 154 -15.54 -4.57 -11.56
N ILE A 155 -16.30 -3.55 -11.15
CA ILE A 155 -16.21 -2.96 -9.80
C ILE A 155 -17.43 -3.45 -9.02
N ILE A 156 -17.18 -4.01 -7.85
CA ILE A 156 -18.21 -4.49 -6.92
C ILE A 156 -18.05 -3.66 -5.65
N TYR A 157 -19.09 -2.90 -5.27
CA TYR A 157 -19.10 -2.17 -4.01
C TYR A 157 -19.38 -3.15 -2.87
N ARG A 158 -18.58 -3.08 -1.81
CA ARG A 158 -18.78 -3.93 -0.63
C ARG A 158 -19.88 -3.30 0.23
N ASP A 159 -20.92 -4.08 0.53
CA ASP A 159 -21.94 -3.66 1.50
C ASP A 159 -21.30 -3.45 2.88
N GLN A 160 -21.71 -2.38 3.56
CA GLN A 160 -21.21 -1.98 4.89
C GLN A 160 -21.74 -2.88 6.00
#